data_AF-A0AAW9MNS5-F1
#
_entry.id   AF-A0AAW9MNS5-F1
#
_cell.length_a   1.000
_cell.length_b   1.000
_cell.length_c   1.000
_cell.angle_alpha   90.00
_cell.angle_beta   90.00
_cell.angle_gamma   90.00
#
_symmetry.space_group_name_H-M   'P 1'
#
loop_
_entity.id
_entity.type
_entity.pdbx_description
1 polymer ?
#
loop_
_entity_poly.entity_id
_entity_poly.type
_entity_poly.pdbx_seq_one_letter_code
_entity_poly.pdbx_strand_id
1 'polypeptide(L)'
;MGKRNNFEFFSLDFLFFEIRKIDKKIKLAFHKDLPFPGRLTMLSNKLATSDNYIHYYMGGYLFEALYIAFLSLCLILRGKYIYLISIMTYYLIRYIYFSTRKEELLSLTDFTYIKMFKDRKEALKSDGNYALLQLVSGMRPRDLDFKRDDFKKDIFKYYYYLDKKEYKKLSSYLKDLYIGSFGENMVNKLAIYYELIFYYSFIEKDKFKAYKYYKEVEKELEQDLDVNSLRIRAYYEYYIQIDEKKSFKIYRKSC
;
A
#
# COMPACT_ATOMS: atom_id res chain seq x y z
N MET A 1 8.56 19.59 3.18
CA MET A 1 7.98 19.31 4.52
C MET A 1 8.35 17.91 5.03
N GLY A 2 8.29 16.85 4.21
CA GLY A 2 8.60 15.48 4.64
C GLY A 2 9.87 15.29 5.50
N LYS A 3 11.04 15.76 5.03
CA LYS A 3 12.31 15.62 5.79
C LYS A 3 12.27 16.24 7.20
N ARG A 4 11.57 17.36 7.37
CA ARG A 4 11.41 18.02 8.69
C ARG A 4 10.55 17.18 9.64
N ASN A 5 9.66 16.34 9.10
CA ASN A 5 8.77 15.46 9.85
C ASN A 5 9.26 14.01 9.90
N ASN A 6 10.55 13.76 9.68
CA ASN A 6 11.15 12.42 9.70
C ASN A 6 10.69 11.47 8.57
N PHE A 7 10.18 12.02 7.46
CA PHE A 7 9.94 11.24 6.25
C PHE A 7 11.18 11.26 5.36
N GLU A 8 11.61 10.08 4.93
CA GLU A 8 12.69 9.87 3.98
C GLU A 8 12.14 9.58 2.59
N PHE A 9 12.85 10.07 1.57
CA PHE A 9 12.55 9.74 0.18
C PHE A 9 12.65 8.22 -0.04
N PHE A 10 11.60 7.63 -0.65
CA PHE A 10 11.57 6.23 -1.06
C PHE A 10 11.50 6.08 -2.56
N SER A 11 10.52 6.70 -3.23
CA SER A 11 10.43 6.68 -4.69
C SER A 11 9.80 7.94 -5.28
N LEU A 12 10.12 8.21 -6.55
CA LEU A 12 9.46 9.18 -7.40
C LEU A 12 9.17 8.52 -8.74
N ASP A 13 7.89 8.43 -9.06
CA ASP A 13 7.39 7.95 -10.35
C ASP A 13 7.07 9.17 -11.21
N PHE A 14 7.72 9.34 -12.36
CA PHE A 14 7.44 10.45 -13.28
C PHE A 14 7.41 9.96 -14.73
N LEU A 15 6.24 10.11 -15.36
CA LEU A 15 5.97 9.65 -16.72
C LEU A 15 6.28 8.15 -16.92
N PHE A 16 7.44 7.82 -17.46
CA PHE A 16 7.89 6.47 -17.78
C PHE A 16 9.17 6.07 -17.03
N PHE A 17 9.63 6.87 -16.06
CA PHE A 17 10.76 6.51 -15.21
C PHE A 17 10.40 6.55 -13.72
N GLU A 18 11.00 5.65 -12.97
CA GLU A 18 10.95 5.58 -11.52
C GLU A 18 12.36 5.83 -10.96
N ILE A 19 12.46 6.71 -9.98
CA ILE A 19 13.64 6.89 -9.13
C ILE A 19 13.31 6.28 -7.78
N ARG A 20 13.97 5.19 -7.37
CA ARG A 20 13.72 4.53 -6.07
C ARG A 20 15.00 4.42 -5.24
N LYS A 21 14.88 4.63 -3.93
CA LYS A 21 15.93 4.36 -2.95
C LYS A 21 15.84 2.89 -2.50
N ILE A 22 16.81 2.06 -2.87
CA ILE A 22 16.95 0.66 -2.45
C ILE A 22 18.30 0.53 -1.74
N ASP A 23 18.31 0.05 -0.49
CA ASP A 23 19.52 -0.15 0.33
C ASP A 23 20.44 1.08 0.38
N LYS A 24 19.83 2.26 0.58
CA LYS A 24 20.48 3.59 0.58
C LYS A 24 21.04 4.05 -0.78
N LYS A 25 20.96 3.23 -1.83
CA LYS A 25 21.35 3.62 -3.20
C LYS A 25 20.13 4.09 -3.97
N ILE A 26 20.31 5.12 -4.79
CA ILE A 26 19.27 5.56 -5.73
C ILE A 26 19.41 4.72 -7.00
N LYS A 27 18.31 4.07 -7.40
CA LYS A 27 18.19 3.33 -8.66
C LYS A 27 17.19 4.03 -9.57
N LEU A 28 17.50 4.04 -10.85
CA LEU A 28 16.62 4.52 -11.91
C LEU A 28 16.08 3.30 -12.65
N ALA A 29 14.77 3.26 -12.86
CA ALA A 29 14.10 2.24 -13.66
C ALA A 29 13.22 2.91 -14.72
N PHE A 30 13.08 2.25 -15.87
CA PHE A 30 12.21 2.70 -16.95
C PHE A 30 11.07 1.69 -17.11
N HIS A 31 9.85 2.18 -17.13
CA HIS A 31 8.65 1.37 -17.22
C HIS A 31 7.84 1.82 -18.43
N LYS A 32 7.37 0.85 -19.21
CA LYS A 32 6.53 1.12 -20.39
C LYS A 32 5.19 1.73 -19.97
N ASP A 33 4.63 1.26 -18.85
CA ASP A 33 3.38 1.71 -18.28
C ASP A 33 3.57 1.88 -16.76
N LEU A 34 3.55 3.13 -16.28
CA LEU A 34 3.42 3.39 -14.85
C LEU A 34 1.94 3.52 -14.50
N PRO A 35 1.43 2.74 -13.52
CA PRO A 35 0.02 2.77 -13.18
C PRO A 35 -0.42 4.14 -12.64
N PHE A 36 0.52 4.91 -12.06
CA PHE A 36 0.26 6.23 -11.48
C PHE A 36 1.46 7.18 -11.69
N PRO A 37 1.57 7.87 -12.84
CA PRO A 37 2.64 8.84 -13.06
C PRO A 37 2.48 10.05 -12.12
N GLY A 38 3.60 10.57 -11.62
CA GLY A 38 3.64 11.75 -10.73
C GLY A 38 3.57 11.43 -9.23
N ARG A 39 3.83 10.19 -8.83
CA ARG A 39 3.77 9.77 -7.42
C ARG A 39 5.10 9.98 -6.71
N LEU A 40 5.11 10.76 -5.64
CA LEU A 40 6.21 10.83 -4.68
C LEU A 40 5.88 10.00 -3.45
N THR A 41 6.66 8.96 -3.18
CA THR A 41 6.54 8.15 -1.98
C THR A 41 7.66 8.49 -1.02
N MET A 42 7.27 8.89 0.19
CA MET A 42 8.19 9.04 1.31
C MET A 42 7.74 8.14 2.46
N LEU A 43 8.70 7.56 3.16
CA LEU A 43 8.46 6.66 4.29
C LEU A 43 8.95 7.31 5.57
N SER A 44 8.16 7.22 6.64
CA SER A 44 8.59 7.72 7.95
C SER A 44 9.61 6.77 8.56
N ASN A 45 10.72 7.31 9.07
CA ASN A 45 11.74 6.52 9.79
C ASN A 45 11.51 6.51 11.32
N LYS A 46 10.44 7.15 11.79
CA LYS A 46 9.98 7.18 13.18
C LYS A 46 8.47 6.98 13.22
N LEU A 47 7.93 6.55 14.36
CA LEU A 47 6.49 6.49 14.60
C LEU A 47 5.84 7.81 14.21
N ALA A 48 5.06 7.77 13.13
CA ALA A 48 4.40 8.95 12.61
C ALA A 48 3.21 9.27 13.52
N THR A 49 3.13 10.49 14.02
CA THR A 49 1.89 10.98 14.64
C THR A 49 0.90 11.37 13.54
N SER A 50 -0.39 11.40 13.88
CA SER A 50 -1.43 11.93 12.98
C SER A 50 -1.10 13.33 12.48
N ASP A 51 -0.56 14.20 13.34
CA ASP A 51 -0.19 15.56 12.97
C ASP A 51 1.01 15.59 11.99
N ASN A 52 2.04 14.75 12.20
CA ASN A 52 3.17 14.65 11.26
C ASN A 52 2.72 14.16 9.88
N TYR A 53 1.74 13.24 9.86
CA TYR A 53 1.15 12.70 8.65
C TYR A 53 0.31 13.74 7.90
N ILE A 54 -0.47 14.56 8.61
CA ILE A 54 -1.19 15.71 8.02
C ILE A 54 -0.18 16.68 7.39
N HIS A 55 0.87 17.05 8.11
CA HIS A 55 1.87 17.97 7.59
C HIS A 55 2.63 17.42 6.38
N TYR A 56 2.79 16.09 6.29
CA TYR A 56 3.33 15.44 5.11
C TYR A 56 2.43 15.68 3.89
N TYR A 57 1.13 15.38 3.98
CA TYR A 57 0.18 15.62 2.89
C TYR A 57 0.00 17.10 2.54
N MET A 58 0.00 17.98 3.54
CA MET A 58 0.00 19.43 3.30
C MET A 58 1.20 19.88 2.46
N GLY A 59 2.34 19.20 2.59
CA GLY A 59 3.51 19.45 1.76
C GLY A 59 3.30 19.12 0.29
N GLY A 60 2.62 18.01 -0.02
CA GLY A 60 2.25 17.64 -1.38
C GLY A 60 1.29 18.66 -2.01
N TYR A 61 0.24 19.02 -1.27
CA TYR A 61 -0.71 20.05 -1.69
C TYR A 61 -0.05 21.42 -1.92
N LEU A 62 0.82 21.86 -1.00
CA LEU A 62 1.52 23.14 -1.14
C LEU A 62 2.46 23.13 -2.36
N PHE A 63 3.14 22.01 -2.60
CA PHE A 63 3.99 21.85 -3.78
C PHE A 63 3.18 21.93 -5.07
N GLU A 64 2.04 21.24 -5.14
CA GLU A 64 1.12 21.30 -6.28
C GLU A 64 0.64 22.74 -6.53
N ALA A 65 0.22 23.45 -5.48
CA ALA A 65 -0.21 24.85 -5.57
C ALA A 65 0.90 25.78 -6.09
N LEU A 66 2.12 25.64 -5.55
CA LEU A 66 3.28 26.42 -6.00
C LEU A 66 3.67 26.12 -7.45
N TYR A 67 3.58 24.85 -7.85
CA TYR A 67 3.85 24.43 -9.23
C TYR A 67 2.84 25.04 -10.21
N ILE A 68 1.55 25.03 -9.88
CA ILE A 68 0.50 25.67 -10.69
C ILE A 68 0.74 27.18 -10.77
N ALA A 69 1.06 27.83 -9.65
CA ALA A 69 1.33 29.26 -9.62
C ALA A 69 2.53 29.63 -10.51
N PHE A 70 3.61 28.85 -10.43
CA PHE A 70 4.79 29.02 -11.26
C PHE A 70 4.48 28.81 -12.75
N LEU A 71 3.79 27.71 -13.11
CA LEU A 71 3.41 27.43 -14.49
C LEU A 71 2.51 28.52 -15.06
N SER A 72 1.56 29.00 -14.25
CA SER A 72 0.66 30.10 -14.60
C SER A 72 1.43 31.38 -14.90
N LEU A 73 2.41 31.73 -14.05
CA LEU A 73 3.29 32.88 -14.27
C LEU A 73 4.09 32.75 -15.57
N CYS A 74 4.68 31.58 -15.85
CA CYS A 74 5.41 31.34 -17.08
C CYS A 74 4.52 31.49 -18.34
N LEU A 75 3.26 31.07 -18.27
CA LEU A 75 2.31 31.21 -19.37
C LEU A 75 1.88 32.66 -19.58
N ILE A 76 1.63 33.40 -18.50
CA ILE A 76 1.32 34.85 -18.55
C ILE A 76 2.46 35.62 -19.20
N LEU A 77 3.71 35.39 -18.74
CA LEU A 77 4.90 36.07 -19.28
C LEU A 77 5.15 35.77 -20.76
N ARG A 78 4.62 34.66 -21.28
CA ARG A 78 4.73 34.28 -22.70
C ARG A 78 3.48 34.63 -23.53
N GLY A 79 2.50 35.33 -22.95
CA GLY A 79 1.24 35.66 -23.62
C GLY A 79 0.38 34.44 -23.98
N LYS A 80 0.63 33.29 -23.36
CA LYS A 80 0.00 32.00 -23.67
C LYS A 80 -1.27 31.76 -22.84
N TYR A 81 -2.18 32.73 -22.85
CA TYR A 81 -3.37 32.75 -21.98
C TYR A 81 -4.32 31.58 -22.18
N ILE A 82 -4.40 30.99 -23.39
CA ILE A 82 -5.29 29.86 -23.66
C ILE A 82 -4.93 28.62 -22.80
N TYR A 83 -3.62 28.39 -22.57
CA TYR A 83 -3.16 27.28 -21.74
C TYR A 83 -3.44 27.52 -20.25
N LEU A 84 -3.40 28.79 -19.81
CA LEU A 84 -3.77 29.17 -18.45
C LEU A 84 -5.25 28.85 -18.19
N ILE A 85 -6.13 29.20 -19.14
CA ILE A 85 -7.56 28.87 -19.07
C ILE A 85 -7.75 27.36 -19.00
N SER A 86 -7.04 26.57 -19.83
CA SER A 86 -7.12 25.11 -19.79
C SER A 86 -6.71 24.53 -18.42
N ILE A 87 -5.64 25.04 -17.82
CA ILE A 87 -5.18 24.62 -16.49
C ILE A 87 -6.24 24.97 -15.43
N MET A 88 -6.73 26.21 -15.41
CA MET A 88 -7.75 26.63 -14.45
C MET A 88 -9.04 25.82 -14.58
N THR A 89 -9.49 25.57 -15.81
CA THR A 89 -10.67 24.75 -16.09
C THR A 89 -10.47 23.30 -15.61
N TYR A 90 -9.30 22.71 -15.85
CA TYR A 90 -8.97 21.37 -15.35
C TYR A 90 -9.07 21.29 -13.81
N TYR A 91 -8.48 22.24 -13.08
CA TYR A 91 -8.55 22.26 -11.62
C TYR A 91 -9.96 22.56 -11.10
N LEU A 92 -10.73 23.42 -11.78
CA LEU A 92 -12.12 23.68 -11.42
C LEU A 92 -13.00 22.44 -11.60
N ILE A 93 -12.89 21.74 -12.73
CA ILE A 93 -13.60 20.49 -12.98
C ILE A 93 -13.21 19.46 -11.92
N ARG A 94 -11.91 19.32 -11.63
CA ARG A 94 -11.39 18.43 -10.59
C ARG A 94 -11.98 18.78 -9.21
N TYR A 95 -12.00 20.06 -8.85
CA TYR A 95 -12.57 20.54 -7.59
C TYR A 95 -14.08 20.24 -7.49
N ILE A 96 -14.86 20.55 -8.54
CA ILE A 96 -16.30 20.26 -8.59
C ILE A 96 -16.55 18.75 -8.46
N TYR A 97 -15.83 17.94 -9.24
CA TYR A 97 -15.91 16.49 -9.22
C TYR A 97 -15.67 15.92 -7.80
N PHE A 98 -14.63 16.37 -7.11
CA PHE A 98 -14.32 15.91 -5.75
C PHE A 98 -15.23 16.52 -4.67
N SER A 99 -15.78 17.71 -4.87
CA SER A 99 -16.71 18.33 -3.91
C SER A 99 -18.10 17.69 -3.92
N THR A 100 -18.50 17.10 -5.05
CA THR A 100 -19.84 16.53 -5.24
C THR A 100 -19.91 15.02 -4.93
N ARG A 101 -18.81 14.28 -5.06
CA ARG A 101 -18.76 12.87 -4.64
C ARG A 101 -18.50 12.75 -3.13
N LYS A 102 -19.53 12.32 -2.40
CA LYS A 102 -19.35 11.78 -1.05
C LYS A 102 -18.76 10.36 -1.16
N GLU A 103 -17.66 10.14 -0.48
CA GLU A 103 -17.23 8.83 0.05
C GLU A 103 -16.66 7.75 -0.88
N GLU A 104 -16.58 7.91 -2.20
CA GLU A 104 -15.85 6.92 -3.01
C GLU A 104 -14.32 7.07 -2.85
N LEU A 105 -13.74 6.20 -2.03
CA LEU A 105 -12.31 6.03 -1.68
C LEU A 105 -11.33 5.93 -2.87
N LEU A 106 -11.80 5.90 -4.13
CA LEU A 106 -11.03 5.44 -5.27
C LEU A 106 -10.01 6.44 -5.83
N SER A 107 -10.02 7.71 -5.39
CA SER A 107 -8.89 8.63 -5.66
C SER A 107 -8.84 9.75 -4.62
N LEU A 108 -8.43 9.39 -3.40
CA LEU A 108 -8.15 10.40 -2.38
C LEU A 108 -6.94 11.23 -2.83
N THR A 109 -7.22 12.42 -3.36
CA THR A 109 -6.19 13.45 -3.54
C THR A 109 -5.69 13.89 -2.17
N ASP A 110 -4.46 14.42 -2.10
CA ASP A 110 -3.90 14.99 -0.87
C ASP A 110 -4.87 15.99 -0.20
N PHE A 111 -5.65 16.73 -0.99
CA PHE A 111 -6.67 17.65 -0.51
C PHE A 111 -7.86 16.93 0.15
N THR A 112 -8.40 15.89 -0.48
CA THR A 112 -9.50 15.09 0.09
C THR A 112 -9.07 14.44 1.40
N TYR A 113 -7.82 13.95 1.43
CA TYR A 113 -7.17 13.50 2.63
C TYR A 113 -7.20 14.63 3.69
N ILE A 114 -6.57 15.78 3.44
CA ILE A 114 -6.50 16.92 4.40
C ILE A 114 -7.88 17.34 4.93
N LYS A 115 -8.91 17.33 4.09
CA LYS A 115 -10.28 17.64 4.51
C LYS A 115 -10.85 16.58 5.45
N MET A 116 -10.72 15.30 5.10
CA MET A 116 -11.12 14.19 5.97
C MET A 116 -10.39 14.24 7.32
N PHE A 117 -9.11 14.62 7.33
CA PHE A 117 -8.31 14.81 8.54
C PHE A 117 -8.86 15.90 9.46
N LYS A 118 -9.23 17.06 8.91
CA LYS A 118 -9.75 18.18 9.71
C LYS A 118 -11.07 17.83 10.38
N ASP A 119 -11.93 17.12 9.66
CA ASP A 119 -13.28 16.83 10.15
C ASP A 119 -13.33 15.57 11.02
N ARG A 120 -12.38 14.62 10.87
CA ARG A 120 -12.41 13.30 11.53
C ARG A 120 -11.03 12.75 11.87
N LYS A 121 -10.30 13.37 12.82
CA LYS A 121 -8.99 12.85 13.32
C LYS A 121 -9.03 11.38 13.77
N GLU A 122 -10.18 10.84 14.17
CA GLU A 122 -10.31 9.42 14.50
C GLU A 122 -10.44 8.50 13.27
N ALA A 123 -11.00 8.97 12.16
CA ALA A 123 -11.14 8.20 10.91
C ALA A 123 -9.78 7.85 10.28
N LEU A 124 -8.76 8.59 10.67
CA LEU A 124 -7.35 8.39 10.37
C LEU A 124 -6.78 7.09 10.94
N LYS A 125 -7.15 6.77 12.18
CA LYS A 125 -6.73 5.52 12.81
C LYS A 125 -7.34 4.32 12.10
N SER A 126 -8.43 4.55 11.36
CA SER A 126 -9.08 3.59 10.48
C SER A 126 -8.58 3.57 9.04
N ASP A 127 -7.59 4.39 8.66
CA ASP A 127 -7.04 4.44 7.30
C ASP A 127 -5.91 3.42 7.12
N GLY A 128 -6.01 2.59 6.08
CA GLY A 128 -5.00 1.58 5.75
C GLY A 128 -3.62 2.20 5.48
N ASN A 129 -3.56 3.40 4.89
CA ASN A 129 -2.28 4.08 4.66
C ASN A 129 -1.62 4.55 5.97
N TYR A 130 -2.42 4.99 6.96
CA TYR A 130 -1.91 5.30 8.28
C TYR A 130 -1.39 4.05 9.00
N ALA A 131 -2.12 2.93 8.94
CA ALA A 131 -1.68 1.66 9.49
C ALA A 131 -0.37 1.16 8.85
N LEU A 132 -0.27 1.22 7.52
CA LEU A 132 0.96 0.91 6.79
C LEU A 132 2.13 1.77 7.25
N LEU A 133 1.90 3.07 7.43
CA LEU A 133 2.95 3.98 7.88
C LEU A 133 3.45 3.63 9.30
N GLN A 134 2.54 3.28 10.22
CA GLN A 134 2.93 2.81 11.56
C GLN A 134 3.80 1.55 11.47
N LEU A 135 3.41 0.59 10.61
CA LEU A 135 4.15 -0.65 10.40
C LEU A 135 5.55 -0.39 9.83
N VAL A 136 5.67 0.45 8.81
CA VAL A 136 6.96 0.86 8.22
C VAL A 136 7.84 1.59 9.25
N SER A 137 7.21 2.32 10.17
CA SER A 137 7.88 3.00 11.28
C SER A 137 8.33 2.05 12.40
N GLY A 138 8.09 0.74 12.27
CA GLY A 138 8.50 -0.29 13.22
C GLY A 138 7.45 -0.66 14.27
N MET A 139 6.23 -0.13 14.20
CA MET A 139 5.14 -0.60 15.05
C MET A 139 4.81 -2.04 14.69
N ARG A 140 4.61 -2.90 15.69
CA ARG A 140 4.17 -4.27 15.43
C ARG A 140 2.69 -4.29 15.09
N PRO A 141 2.22 -5.24 14.25
CA PRO A 141 0.81 -5.37 13.93
C PRO A 141 -0.10 -5.42 15.17
N ARG A 142 0.29 -6.14 16.24
CA ARG A 142 -0.51 -6.28 17.47
C ARG A 142 -0.74 -4.97 18.25
N ASP A 143 0.08 -3.96 17.99
CA ASP A 143 0.08 -2.66 18.69
C ASP A 143 -0.73 -1.60 17.91
N LEU A 144 -1.22 -1.94 16.71
CA LEU A 144 -2.11 -1.08 15.93
C LEU A 144 -3.49 -0.95 16.60
N ASP A 145 -4.04 0.27 16.61
CA ASP A 145 -5.30 0.62 17.25
C ASP A 145 -6.50 0.32 16.32
N PHE A 146 -6.87 -0.96 16.16
CA PHE A 146 -8.01 -1.39 15.33
C PHE A 146 -9.39 -1.18 15.99
N LYS A 147 -9.59 -0.08 16.73
CA LYS A 147 -10.81 0.17 17.53
C LYS A 147 -12.14 0.28 16.76
N ARG A 148 -12.15 0.15 15.42
CA ARG A 148 -13.38 0.23 14.62
C ARG A 148 -13.53 -0.94 13.63
N ASP A 149 -14.79 -1.30 13.41
CA ASP A 149 -15.26 -2.32 12.46
C ASP A 149 -14.98 -1.98 10.98
N ASP A 150 -14.56 -0.75 10.68
CA ASP A 150 -14.38 -0.26 9.31
C ASP A 150 -13.23 -0.95 8.56
N PHE A 151 -12.29 -1.56 9.30
CA PHE A 151 -11.20 -2.38 8.75
C PHE A 151 -11.62 -3.81 8.36
N LYS A 152 -12.91 -4.08 8.14
CA LYS A 152 -13.43 -5.44 7.91
C LYS A 152 -12.72 -6.22 6.78
N LYS A 153 -11.99 -5.55 5.89
CA LYS A 153 -11.27 -6.18 4.75
C LYS A 153 -9.78 -5.83 4.64
N ASP A 154 -9.16 -5.31 5.70
CA ASP A 154 -7.75 -4.93 5.66
C ASP A 154 -6.82 -6.07 6.10
N ILE A 155 -5.90 -6.47 5.23
CA ILE A 155 -4.85 -7.48 5.48
C ILE A 155 -4.08 -7.22 6.79
N PHE A 156 -4.02 -5.98 7.29
CA PHE A 156 -3.38 -5.69 8.58
C PHE A 156 -4.09 -6.38 9.78
N LYS A 157 -5.39 -6.65 9.71
CA LYS A 157 -6.08 -7.46 10.74
C LYS A 157 -5.62 -8.92 10.76
N TYR A 158 -5.28 -9.48 9.60
CA TYR A 158 -4.67 -10.81 9.53
C TYR A 158 -3.36 -10.82 10.34
N TYR A 159 -2.46 -9.87 10.09
CA TYR A 159 -1.19 -9.78 10.81
C TYR A 159 -1.37 -9.47 12.30
N TYR A 160 -2.37 -8.68 12.67
CA TYR A 160 -2.72 -8.42 14.06
C TYR A 160 -3.08 -9.70 14.82
N TYR A 161 -3.99 -10.51 14.27
CA TYR A 161 -4.40 -11.76 14.92
C TYR A 161 -3.27 -12.80 14.90
N LEU A 162 -2.47 -12.82 13.84
CA LEU A 162 -1.29 -13.68 13.75
C LEU A 162 -0.27 -13.33 14.84
N ASP A 163 0.04 -12.04 15.02
CA ASP A 163 1.02 -11.56 16.01
C ASP A 163 0.54 -11.75 17.46
N LYS A 164 -0.78 -11.71 17.69
CA LYS A 164 -1.41 -12.06 18.97
C LYS A 164 -1.62 -13.56 19.18
N LYS A 165 -1.31 -14.40 18.19
CA LYS A 165 -1.56 -15.85 18.20
C LYS A 165 -3.05 -16.21 18.44
N GLU A 166 -3.97 -15.36 18.01
CA GLU A 166 -5.42 -15.56 18.15
C GLU A 166 -5.98 -16.37 16.96
N TYR A 167 -5.51 -17.61 16.78
CA TYR A 167 -5.76 -18.39 15.56
C TYR A 167 -7.24 -18.67 15.25
N LYS A 168 -8.11 -18.75 16.27
CA LYS A 168 -9.57 -18.87 16.06
C LYS A 168 -10.15 -17.64 15.35
N LYS A 169 -9.73 -16.44 15.77
CA LYS A 169 -10.17 -15.18 15.14
C LYS A 169 -9.54 -15.02 13.76
N LEU A 170 -8.26 -15.40 13.62
CA LEU A 170 -7.56 -15.44 12.33
C LEU A 170 -8.29 -16.31 11.30
N SER A 171 -8.72 -17.52 11.71
CA SER A 171 -9.48 -18.45 10.86
C SER A 171 -10.80 -17.85 10.38
N SER A 172 -11.58 -17.25 11.28
CA SER A 172 -12.82 -16.55 10.93
C SER A 172 -12.55 -15.41 9.96
N TYR A 173 -11.54 -14.60 10.26
CA TYR A 173 -11.17 -13.45 9.44
C TYR A 173 -10.71 -13.84 8.04
N LEU A 174 -9.94 -14.92 7.89
CA LEU A 174 -9.51 -15.43 6.58
C LEU A 174 -10.69 -15.87 5.71
N LYS A 175 -11.74 -16.45 6.30
CA LYS A 175 -12.97 -16.80 5.56
C LYS A 175 -13.65 -15.54 5.04
N ASP A 176 -13.78 -14.52 5.89
CA ASP A 176 -14.38 -13.24 5.51
C ASP A 176 -13.56 -12.52 4.44
N LEU A 177 -12.23 -12.52 4.58
CA LEU A 177 -11.28 -11.94 3.62
C LEU A 177 -11.37 -12.66 2.26
N TYR A 178 -11.39 -13.99 2.27
CA TYR A 178 -11.53 -14.81 1.07
C TYR A 178 -12.86 -14.50 0.36
N ILE A 179 -14.00 -14.63 1.05
CA ILE A 179 -15.33 -14.37 0.46
C ILE A 179 -15.46 -12.92 -0.04
N GLY A 180 -14.93 -11.96 0.70
CA GLY A 180 -15.04 -10.53 0.39
C GLY A 180 -14.13 -10.03 -0.74
N SER A 181 -13.14 -10.83 -1.16
CA SER A 181 -12.06 -10.43 -2.10
C SER A 181 -12.29 -10.83 -3.56
N PHE A 182 -13.18 -11.78 -3.85
CA PHE A 182 -13.42 -12.26 -5.23
C PHE A 182 -14.23 -11.32 -6.13
N GLY A 183 -14.52 -10.10 -5.67
CA GLY A 183 -15.29 -9.12 -6.44
C GLY A 183 -14.49 -8.23 -7.39
N GLU A 184 -13.31 -7.72 -7.00
CA GLU A 184 -12.89 -6.41 -7.57
C GLU A 184 -11.41 -6.18 -7.90
N ASN A 185 -10.43 -7.03 -7.53
CA ASN A 185 -9.02 -6.78 -7.94
C ASN A 185 -8.10 -8.02 -7.91
N MET A 186 -7.51 -8.39 -9.07
CA MET A 186 -6.58 -9.53 -9.18
C MET A 186 -5.30 -9.37 -8.32
N VAL A 187 -4.81 -8.15 -8.10
CA VAL A 187 -3.57 -7.93 -7.32
C VAL A 187 -3.75 -8.34 -5.86
N ASN A 188 -4.94 -8.08 -5.30
CA ASN A 188 -5.28 -8.51 -3.95
C ASN A 188 -5.46 -10.03 -3.85
N LYS A 189 -5.81 -10.69 -4.96
CA LYS A 189 -6.00 -12.14 -5.01
C LYS A 189 -4.69 -12.87 -4.66
N LEU A 190 -3.58 -12.57 -5.34
CA LEU A 190 -2.31 -13.27 -5.10
C LEU A 190 -1.85 -13.15 -3.64
N ALA A 191 -1.87 -11.94 -3.08
CA ALA A 191 -1.50 -11.70 -1.69
C ALA A 191 -2.37 -12.53 -0.71
N ILE A 192 -3.68 -12.61 -0.94
CA ILE A 192 -4.59 -13.40 -0.09
C ILE A 192 -4.28 -14.90 -0.20
N TYR A 193 -4.05 -15.41 -1.42
CA TYR A 193 -3.71 -16.82 -1.62
C TYR A 193 -2.39 -17.20 -0.94
N TYR A 194 -1.40 -16.31 -0.96
CA TYR A 194 -0.13 -16.51 -0.26
C TYR A 194 -0.37 -16.71 1.25
N GLU A 195 -1.15 -15.83 1.87
CA GLU A 195 -1.48 -15.95 3.30
C GLU A 195 -2.31 -17.20 3.63
N LEU A 196 -3.20 -17.62 2.73
CA LEU A 196 -3.96 -18.88 2.88
C LEU A 196 -3.05 -20.10 2.80
N ILE A 197 -2.09 -20.12 1.86
CA ILE A 197 -1.11 -21.20 1.74
C ILE A 197 -0.30 -21.30 3.03
N PHE A 198 0.22 -20.18 3.55
CA PHE A 198 0.94 -20.18 4.82
C PHE A 198 0.06 -20.66 5.98
N TYR A 199 -1.13 -20.11 6.12
CA TYR A 199 -2.05 -20.46 7.21
C TYR A 199 -2.39 -21.95 7.21
N TYR A 200 -2.78 -22.52 6.06
CA TYR A 200 -3.11 -23.94 5.98
C TYR A 200 -1.89 -24.86 6.05
N SER A 201 -0.70 -24.40 5.60
CA SER A 201 0.52 -25.20 5.71
C SER A 201 1.06 -25.27 7.13
N PHE A 202 1.13 -24.12 7.82
CA PHE A 202 1.83 -24.00 9.09
C PHE A 202 0.91 -23.96 10.31
N ILE A 203 -0.18 -23.19 10.25
CA ILE A 203 -1.06 -22.94 11.40
C ILE A 203 -2.10 -24.05 11.56
N GLU A 204 -2.95 -24.25 10.54
CA GLU A 204 -4.01 -25.26 10.58
C GLU A 204 -3.49 -26.66 10.20
N LYS A 205 -2.37 -26.73 9.46
CA LYS A 205 -1.75 -27.96 8.94
C LYS A 205 -2.71 -28.82 8.09
N ASP A 206 -3.62 -28.16 7.39
CA ASP A 206 -4.54 -28.78 6.43
C ASP A 206 -3.85 -28.87 5.06
N LYS A 207 -3.22 -30.04 4.80
CA LYS A 207 -2.49 -30.26 3.56
C LYS A 207 -3.34 -30.14 2.31
N PHE A 208 -4.62 -30.54 2.39
CA PHE A 208 -5.51 -30.52 1.24
C PHE A 208 -5.85 -29.09 0.84
N LYS A 209 -6.24 -28.25 1.81
CA LYS A 209 -6.51 -26.83 1.53
C LYS A 209 -5.24 -26.10 1.09
N ALA A 210 -4.10 -26.34 1.73
CA ALA A 210 -2.83 -25.73 1.32
C ALA A 210 -2.49 -26.08 -0.13
N TYR A 211 -2.61 -27.37 -0.52
CA TYR A 211 -2.41 -27.81 -1.90
C TYR A 211 -3.40 -27.15 -2.87
N LYS A 212 -4.68 -27.10 -2.53
CA LYS A 212 -5.72 -26.45 -3.33
C LYS A 212 -5.35 -25.00 -3.65
N TYR A 213 -5.05 -24.20 -2.63
CA TYR A 213 -4.71 -22.79 -2.84
C TYR A 213 -3.37 -22.60 -3.54
N TYR A 214 -2.40 -23.47 -3.31
CA TYR A 214 -1.14 -23.45 -4.05
C TYR A 214 -1.37 -23.65 -5.55
N LYS A 215 -2.16 -24.65 -5.94
CA LYS A 215 -2.43 -24.95 -7.36
C LYS A 215 -3.13 -23.83 -8.11
N GLU A 216 -3.95 -23.05 -7.43
CA GLU A 216 -4.64 -21.89 -8.01
C GLU A 216 -3.71 -20.74 -8.39
N VAL A 217 -2.52 -20.64 -7.79
CA VAL A 217 -1.54 -19.57 -8.03
C VAL A 217 -0.14 -20.09 -8.32
N GLU A 218 0.00 -21.38 -8.65
CA GLU A 218 1.29 -22.08 -8.75
C GLU A 218 2.21 -21.41 -9.77
N LYS A 219 1.67 -21.05 -10.94
CA LYS A 219 2.44 -20.45 -12.03
C LYS A 219 2.99 -19.09 -11.63
N GLU A 220 2.14 -18.24 -11.06
CA GLU A 220 2.49 -16.90 -10.60
C GLU A 220 3.50 -16.98 -9.45
N LEU A 221 3.24 -17.84 -8.46
CA LEU A 221 4.10 -18.02 -7.29
C LEU A 221 5.49 -18.56 -7.66
N GLU A 222 5.58 -19.48 -8.63
CA GLU A 222 6.87 -20.02 -9.10
C GLU A 222 7.72 -18.99 -9.86
N GLN A 223 7.07 -18.04 -10.55
CA GLN A 223 7.71 -16.96 -11.30
C GLN A 223 8.05 -15.74 -10.44
N ASP A 224 7.31 -15.56 -9.35
CA ASP A 224 7.50 -14.47 -8.40
C ASP A 224 8.79 -14.71 -7.58
N LEU A 225 9.71 -13.74 -7.67
CA LEU A 225 10.99 -13.73 -6.96
C LEU A 225 11.00 -12.77 -5.75
N ASP A 226 9.85 -12.22 -5.40
CA ASP A 226 9.70 -11.43 -4.18
C ASP A 226 10.05 -12.23 -2.93
N VAL A 227 10.50 -11.54 -1.89
CA VAL A 227 10.86 -12.16 -0.62
C VAL A 227 9.66 -12.91 -0.02
N ASN A 228 8.44 -12.38 -0.17
CA ASN A 228 7.25 -13.03 0.37
C ASN A 228 6.91 -14.32 -0.39
N SER A 229 6.89 -14.30 -1.73
CA SER A 229 6.63 -15.50 -2.53
C SER A 229 7.64 -16.62 -2.24
N LEU A 230 8.92 -16.28 -2.12
CA LEU A 230 9.97 -17.24 -1.72
C LEU A 230 9.71 -17.84 -0.33
N ARG A 231 9.27 -17.03 0.65
CA ARG A 231 8.91 -17.53 1.99
C ARG A 231 7.73 -18.49 1.93
N ILE A 232 6.66 -18.13 1.22
CA ILE A 232 5.46 -18.96 1.08
C ILE A 232 5.81 -20.31 0.44
N ARG A 233 6.64 -20.31 -0.61
CA ARG A 233 7.13 -21.55 -1.23
C ARG A 233 7.95 -22.38 -0.25
N ALA A 234 8.86 -21.76 0.50
CA ALA A 234 9.63 -22.49 1.52
C ALA A 234 8.73 -23.13 2.58
N TYR A 235 7.70 -22.43 3.06
CA TYR A 235 6.71 -22.98 4.00
C TYR A 235 5.94 -24.16 3.40
N TYR A 236 5.48 -24.02 2.16
CA TYR A 236 4.74 -25.06 1.46
C TYR A 236 5.61 -26.33 1.27
N GLU A 237 6.84 -26.18 0.77
CA GLU A 237 7.76 -27.32 0.60
C GLU A 237 8.06 -28.02 1.93
N TYR A 238 8.25 -27.26 3.00
CA TYR A 238 8.57 -27.82 4.32
C TYR A 238 7.40 -28.58 4.94
N TYR A 239 6.22 -27.95 5.00
CA TYR A 239 5.09 -28.50 5.77
C TYR A 239 4.16 -29.39 4.96
N ILE A 240 4.08 -29.18 3.63
CA ILE A 240 3.19 -29.94 2.75
C ILE A 240 3.96 -31.05 2.04
N GLN A 241 5.02 -30.69 1.31
CA GLN A 241 5.83 -31.65 0.54
C GLN A 241 6.84 -32.42 1.39
N ILE A 242 7.13 -31.94 2.61
CA ILE A 242 8.11 -32.54 3.53
C ILE A 242 9.51 -32.61 2.87
N ASP A 243 9.85 -31.62 2.05
CA ASP A 243 11.16 -31.49 1.40
C ASP A 243 11.98 -30.38 2.07
N GLU A 244 12.64 -30.72 3.17
CA GLU A 244 13.45 -29.80 3.95
C GLU A 244 14.61 -29.21 3.14
N LYS A 245 15.24 -30.02 2.27
CA LYS A 245 16.39 -29.60 1.45
C LYS A 245 15.98 -28.54 0.45
N LYS A 246 14.87 -28.75 -0.26
CA LYS A 246 14.33 -27.79 -1.21
C LYS A 246 13.82 -26.53 -0.50
N SER A 247 13.10 -26.69 0.62
CA SER A 247 12.65 -25.56 1.43
C SER A 247 13.82 -24.67 1.86
N PHE A 248 14.89 -25.24 2.42
CA PHE A 248 16.07 -24.47 2.87
C PHE A 248 16.76 -23.74 1.70
N LYS A 249 16.87 -24.39 0.54
CA LYS A 249 17.43 -23.78 -0.67
C LYS A 249 16.61 -22.57 -1.13
N ILE A 250 15.28 -22.64 -1.05
CA ILE A 250 14.38 -21.53 -1.40
C ILE A 250 14.49 -20.43 -0.34
N TYR A 251 14.40 -20.79 0.95
CA TYR A 251 14.44 -19.84 2.07
C TYR A 251 15.71 -18.97 2.04
N ARG A 252 16.88 -19.56 1.73
CA ARG A 252 18.14 -18.82 1.60
C ARG A 252 18.11 -17.70 0.56
N LYS A 253 17.25 -17.77 -0.44
CA LYS A 253 17.09 -16.70 -1.44
C LYS A 253 16.22 -15.53 -0.94
N SER A 254 15.51 -15.72 0.17
CA SER A 254 14.60 -14.73 0.77
C SER A 254 15.25 -13.88 1.89
N CYS A 255 16.52 -14.13 2.19
CA CYS A 255 17.33 -13.43 3.19
C CYS A 255 18.36 -12.55 2.51
#